data_AF-A0A2N9YA31-F1
#
_entry.id   AF-A0A2N9YA31-F1
#
_cell.length_a   1.000
_cell.length_b   1.000
_cell.length_c   1.000
_cell.angle_alpha   90.00
_cell.angle_beta   90.00
_cell.angle_gamma   90.00
#
_symmetry.space_group_name_H-M   'P 1'
#
loop_
_entity.id
_entity.type
_entity.pdbx_description
1 polymer ?
#
loop_
_entity_poly.entity_id
_entity_poly.type
_entity_poly.pdbx_seq_one_letter_code
_entity_poly.pdbx_strand_id
1 'polypeptide(L)'
;MPVVYTFEAKSIQSYILDSSKLKDMIGASEQIEQLCGYSEDDLVQSVLKALELDKKVKFSRRAGGAFTAIFQDKTDAKRFQSVWTFCVQQALPNLAFAQGMGESESIVKEAIQLAKENAGYYRTETTLPLAGPLVTRSPRTGGAAVDTKNNERLDAGTKQKREFKGSKLIDKLKLDEALKRPNRDEKLGSAKEAVICYNH
;
A
#
# COMPACT_ATOMS: atom_id res chain seq x y z
N MET A 1 -7.55 -4.18 -29.68
CA MET A 1 -8.32 -3.13 -28.97
C MET A 1 -7.60 -2.84 -27.67
N PRO A 2 -7.30 -1.59 -27.32
CA PRO A 2 -6.64 -1.28 -26.06
C PRO A 2 -7.51 -1.75 -24.88
N VAL A 3 -6.89 -2.51 -23.98
CA VAL A 3 -7.53 -3.02 -22.77
C VAL A 3 -6.95 -2.27 -21.58
N VAL A 4 -7.81 -1.71 -20.74
CA VAL A 4 -7.41 -0.99 -19.54
C VAL A 4 -7.71 -1.84 -18.34
N TYR A 5 -6.73 -1.96 -17.46
CA TYR A 5 -6.85 -2.60 -16.17
C TYR A 5 -6.58 -1.58 -15.06
N THR A 6 -7.44 -1.54 -14.05
CA THR A 6 -7.33 -0.67 -12.88
C THR A 6 -7.15 -1.52 -11.64
N PHE A 7 -6.32 -1.04 -10.72
CA PHE A 7 -6.15 -1.62 -9.39
C PHE A 7 -6.09 -0.50 -8.35
N GLU A 8 -6.75 -0.72 -7.23
CA GLU A 8 -6.74 0.20 -6.10
C GLU A 8 -6.80 -0.55 -4.77
N ALA A 9 -5.76 -0.40 -3.96
CA ALA A 9 -5.79 -0.79 -2.56
C ALA A 9 -6.84 0.04 -1.81
N LYS A 10 -7.72 -0.65 -1.08
CA LYS A 10 -8.80 -0.08 -0.27
C LYS A 10 -8.48 -0.23 1.20
N SER A 11 -9.12 0.62 2.01
CA SER A 11 -9.00 0.55 3.48
C SER A 11 -7.55 0.55 3.98
N ILE A 12 -6.65 1.27 3.29
CA ILE A 12 -5.22 1.33 3.60
C ILE A 12 -4.97 1.72 5.06
N GLN A 13 -5.71 2.70 5.57
CA GLN A 13 -5.57 3.14 6.96
C GLN A 13 -5.91 2.02 7.96
N SER A 14 -7.03 1.32 7.74
CA SER A 14 -7.43 0.18 8.57
C SER A 14 -6.38 -0.94 8.50
N TYR A 15 -5.86 -1.23 7.31
CA TYR A 15 -4.80 -2.22 7.13
C TYR A 15 -3.51 -1.83 7.88
N ILE A 16 -3.06 -0.58 7.80
CA ILE A 16 -1.84 -0.13 8.47
C ILE A 16 -1.99 -0.20 10.00
N LEU A 17 -3.17 0.14 10.53
CA LEU A 17 -3.40 0.33 11.97
C LEU A 17 -3.88 -0.93 12.72
N ASP A 18 -4.17 -2.03 12.03
CA ASP A 18 -4.82 -3.24 12.59
C ASP A 18 -4.11 -3.88 13.80
N SER A 19 -2.79 -3.78 13.86
CA SER A 19 -1.95 -4.44 14.85
C SER A 19 -1.60 -3.55 16.04
N SER A 20 -1.90 -2.24 16.00
CA SER A 20 -1.56 -1.21 17.00
C SER A 20 -0.06 -1.06 17.35
N LYS A 21 0.87 -1.80 16.71
CA LYS A 21 2.31 -1.67 16.93
C LYS A 21 2.96 -0.79 15.87
N LEU A 22 3.77 0.17 16.29
CA LEU A 22 4.47 1.09 15.39
C LEU A 22 5.32 0.37 14.34
N LYS A 23 6.04 -0.68 14.74
CA LYS A 23 6.85 -1.48 13.80
C LYS A 23 5.99 -2.09 12.68
N ASP A 24 4.82 -2.61 13.04
CA ASP A 24 3.90 -3.28 12.11
C ASP A 24 3.25 -2.24 11.18
N MET A 25 2.96 -1.03 11.70
CA MET A 25 2.47 0.12 10.91
C MET A 25 3.49 0.61 9.88
N ILE A 26 4.77 0.72 10.28
CA ILE A 26 5.86 1.11 9.38
C ILE A 26 6.00 0.07 8.28
N GLY A 27 6.08 -1.22 8.64
CA GLY A 27 6.18 -2.32 7.67
C GLY A 27 5.00 -2.33 6.68
N ALA A 28 3.77 -2.18 7.17
CA ALA A 28 2.58 -2.11 6.32
C ALA A 28 2.63 -0.94 5.32
N SER A 29 3.08 0.24 5.79
CA SER A 29 3.14 1.44 4.96
C SER A 29 4.18 1.29 3.84
N GLU A 30 5.35 0.74 4.16
CA GLU A 30 6.40 0.52 3.16
C GLU A 30 6.06 -0.61 2.19
N GLN A 31 5.35 -1.66 2.65
CA GLN A 31 4.80 -2.70 1.78
C GLN A 31 3.84 -2.13 0.74
N ILE A 32 2.95 -1.23 1.15
CA ILE A 32 2.00 -0.56 0.24
C ILE A 32 2.75 0.34 -0.76
N GLU A 33 3.83 1.00 -0.33
CA GLU A 33 4.68 1.78 -1.23
C GLU A 33 5.39 0.88 -2.27
N GLN A 34 5.88 -0.30 -1.85
CA GLN A 34 6.48 -1.30 -2.75
C GLN A 34 5.47 -2.03 -3.64
N LEU A 35 4.17 -1.91 -3.38
CA LEU A 35 3.15 -2.53 -4.22
C LEU A 35 3.12 -1.87 -5.60
N CYS A 36 3.02 -0.54 -5.62
CA CYS A 36 2.82 0.27 -6.82
C CYS A 36 3.86 1.40 -6.89
N GLY A 37 5.10 1.10 -6.52
CA GLY A 37 6.20 2.06 -6.50
C GLY A 37 6.62 2.53 -7.90
N TYR A 38 7.76 3.21 -7.98
CA TYR A 38 8.46 3.49 -9.24
C TYR A 38 9.84 2.81 -9.28
N SER A 39 10.05 1.83 -8.40
CA SER A 39 11.31 1.08 -8.33
C SER A 39 11.28 -0.03 -9.38
N GLU A 40 12.43 -0.38 -9.93
CA GLU A 40 12.53 -1.54 -10.82
C GLU A 40 12.20 -2.87 -10.14
N ASP A 41 12.25 -2.87 -8.81
CA ASP A 41 12.05 -4.04 -7.93
C ASP A 41 10.69 -4.02 -7.21
N ASP A 42 9.78 -3.12 -7.57
CA ASP A 42 8.45 -3.15 -6.97
C ASP A 42 7.61 -4.33 -7.50
N LEU A 43 6.51 -4.64 -6.80
CA LEU A 43 5.75 -5.86 -7.08
C LEU A 43 5.11 -5.83 -8.48
N VAL A 44 4.53 -4.70 -8.88
CA VAL A 44 3.92 -4.55 -10.23
C VAL A 44 4.97 -4.80 -11.31
N GLN A 45 6.16 -4.22 -11.18
CA GLN A 45 7.22 -4.40 -12.17
C GLN A 45 7.72 -5.84 -12.18
N SER A 46 7.86 -6.47 -11.02
CA SER A 46 8.27 -7.87 -10.88
C SER A 46 7.28 -8.82 -11.56
N VAL A 47 5.98 -8.60 -11.37
CA VAL A 47 4.93 -9.40 -12.04
C VAL A 47 4.94 -9.18 -13.55
N LEU A 48 5.10 -7.94 -14.01
CA LEU A 48 5.20 -7.66 -15.45
C LEU A 48 6.43 -8.32 -16.08
N LYS A 49 7.60 -8.26 -15.42
CA LYS A 49 8.83 -8.94 -15.88
C LYS A 49 8.64 -10.45 -15.93
N ALA A 50 8.07 -11.06 -14.89
CA ALA A 50 7.80 -12.49 -14.85
C ALA A 50 6.84 -12.98 -15.95
N LEU A 51 5.95 -12.09 -16.43
CA LEU A 51 5.06 -12.37 -17.55
C LEU A 51 5.58 -11.86 -18.89
N GLU A 52 6.79 -11.30 -18.97
CA GLU A 52 7.36 -10.75 -20.21
C GLU A 52 6.45 -9.66 -20.85
N LEU A 53 5.80 -8.86 -19.99
CA LEU A 53 4.87 -7.77 -20.35
C LEU A 53 5.42 -6.38 -20.04
N ASP A 54 6.59 -6.27 -19.43
CA ASP A 54 7.22 -5.03 -18.97
C ASP A 54 7.33 -3.94 -20.05
N LYS A 55 7.63 -4.34 -21.31
CA LYS A 55 7.72 -3.41 -22.45
C LYS A 55 6.41 -3.23 -23.21
N LYS A 56 5.40 -4.05 -22.92
CA LYS A 56 4.10 -4.09 -23.62
C LYS A 56 3.01 -3.30 -22.90
N VAL A 57 3.23 -2.97 -21.63
CA VAL A 57 2.25 -2.32 -20.77
C VAL A 57 2.67 -0.87 -20.50
N LYS A 58 1.70 0.04 -20.62
CA LYS A 58 1.90 1.46 -20.27
C LYS A 58 1.06 1.82 -19.06
N PHE A 59 1.59 2.65 -18.17
CA PHE A 59 0.85 3.17 -17.01
C PHE A 59 0.38 4.60 -17.28
N SER A 60 -0.91 4.88 -17.05
CA SER A 60 -1.41 6.25 -17.02
C SER A 60 -1.39 6.85 -15.61
N ARG A 61 -1.45 6.00 -14.59
CA ARG A 61 -1.30 6.36 -13.17
C ARG A 61 -0.63 5.21 -12.43
N ARG A 62 0.26 5.52 -11.48
CA ARG A 62 0.90 4.56 -10.58
C ARG A 62 1.35 5.26 -9.31
N ALA A 63 0.61 5.16 -8.22
CA ALA A 63 1.00 5.78 -6.94
C ALA A 63 0.08 5.31 -5.80
N GLY A 64 0.61 5.31 -4.57
CA GLY A 64 -0.20 5.20 -3.35
C GLY A 64 -1.08 3.94 -3.29
N GLY A 65 -0.55 2.79 -3.72
CA GLY A 65 -1.30 1.53 -3.73
C GLY A 65 -2.33 1.42 -4.87
N ALA A 66 -2.25 2.26 -5.90
CA ALA A 66 -3.18 2.22 -7.03
C ALA A 66 -2.48 2.47 -8.37
N PHE A 67 -2.99 1.85 -9.43
CA PHE A 67 -2.50 2.09 -10.79
C PHE A 67 -3.55 1.82 -11.86
N THR A 68 -3.28 2.36 -13.05
CA THR A 68 -4.03 2.10 -14.28
C THR A 68 -3.05 1.68 -15.36
N ALA A 69 -3.17 0.43 -15.80
CA ALA A 69 -2.33 -0.19 -16.81
C ALA A 69 -3.09 -0.34 -18.12
N ILE A 70 -2.40 -0.12 -19.23
CA ILE A 70 -2.93 -0.18 -20.60
C ILE A 70 -2.20 -1.31 -21.33
N PHE A 71 -2.98 -2.29 -21.78
CA PHE A 71 -2.55 -3.47 -22.52
C PHE A 71 -3.00 -3.37 -23.98
N GLN A 72 -2.24 -3.98 -24.88
CA GLN A 72 -2.61 -4.10 -26.29
C GLN A 72 -3.52 -5.30 -26.56
N ASP A 73 -3.38 -6.35 -25.74
CA ASP A 73 -4.14 -7.59 -25.84
C ASP A 73 -4.89 -7.90 -24.53
N LYS A 74 -6.12 -8.39 -24.70
CA LYS A 74 -7.00 -8.85 -23.62
C LYS A 74 -6.45 -10.08 -22.91
N THR A 75 -5.80 -10.98 -23.65
CA THR A 75 -5.23 -12.20 -23.08
C THR A 75 -4.13 -11.86 -22.07
N ASP A 76 -3.24 -10.94 -22.44
CA ASP A 76 -2.19 -10.43 -21.56
C ASP A 76 -2.76 -9.71 -20.34
N ALA A 77 -3.80 -8.89 -20.51
CA ALA A 77 -4.46 -8.19 -19.40
C ALA A 77 -5.08 -9.18 -18.40
N LYS A 78 -5.75 -10.24 -18.88
CA LYS A 78 -6.31 -11.29 -18.03
C LYS A 78 -5.24 -12.11 -17.32
N ARG A 79 -4.17 -12.47 -18.03
CA ARG A 79 -3.04 -13.21 -17.45
C ARG A 79 -2.37 -12.40 -16.35
N PHE A 80 -2.14 -11.11 -16.60
CA PHE A 80 -1.66 -10.18 -15.60
C PHE A 80 -2.61 -10.10 -14.41
N GLN A 81 -3.92 -9.90 -14.62
CA GLN A 81 -4.91 -9.81 -13.54
C GLN A 81 -4.87 -11.03 -12.62
N SER A 82 -4.85 -12.26 -13.17
CA SER A 82 -4.84 -13.48 -12.36
C SER A 82 -3.58 -13.59 -11.50
N VAL A 83 -2.40 -13.38 -12.09
CA VAL A 83 -1.12 -13.46 -11.38
C VAL A 83 -0.97 -12.33 -10.39
N TRP A 84 -1.35 -11.11 -10.79
CA TRP A 84 -1.36 -9.94 -9.93
C TRP A 84 -2.22 -10.17 -8.69
N THR A 85 -3.47 -10.60 -8.86
CA THR A 85 -4.39 -10.89 -7.75
C THR A 85 -3.75 -11.85 -6.74
N PHE A 86 -3.16 -12.92 -7.24
CA PHE A 86 -2.47 -13.91 -6.41
C PHE A 86 -1.26 -13.29 -5.68
N CYS A 87 -0.39 -12.57 -6.38
CA CYS A 87 0.78 -11.93 -5.80
C CYS A 87 0.41 -10.91 -4.72
N VAL A 88 -0.63 -10.09 -4.92
CA VAL A 88 -1.11 -9.15 -3.90
C VAL A 88 -1.59 -9.89 -2.66
N GLN A 89 -2.37 -10.96 -2.83
CA GLN A 89 -2.88 -11.74 -1.69
C GLN A 89 -1.76 -12.43 -0.89
N GLN A 90 -0.67 -12.84 -1.55
CA GLN A 90 0.49 -13.42 -0.87
C GLN A 90 1.36 -12.36 -0.19
N ALA A 91 1.60 -11.23 -0.85
CA ALA A 91 2.47 -10.17 -0.35
C ALA A 91 1.81 -9.31 0.74
N LEU A 92 0.51 -9.01 0.60
CA LEU A 92 -0.27 -8.23 1.55
C LEU A 92 -1.55 -8.98 1.94
N PRO A 93 -1.45 -10.06 2.74
CA PRO A 93 -2.61 -10.79 3.23
C PRO A 93 -3.54 -9.84 3.98
N ASN A 94 -4.86 -9.98 3.78
CA ASN A 94 -5.93 -9.17 4.37
C ASN A 94 -6.00 -7.70 3.86
N LEU A 95 -5.17 -7.30 2.90
CA LEU A 95 -5.38 -6.01 2.23
C LEU A 95 -6.61 -6.10 1.34
N ALA A 96 -7.58 -5.23 1.58
CA ALA A 96 -8.70 -5.06 0.67
C ALA A 96 -8.23 -4.34 -0.59
N PHE A 97 -8.70 -4.78 -1.75
CA PHE A 97 -8.44 -4.07 -3.00
C PHE A 97 -9.61 -4.24 -3.96
N ALA A 98 -9.69 -3.31 -4.90
CA ALA A 98 -10.61 -3.33 -6.03
C ALA A 98 -9.80 -3.39 -7.32
N GLN A 99 -10.29 -4.15 -8.29
CA GLN A 99 -9.67 -4.24 -9.60
C GLN A 99 -10.71 -4.37 -10.69
N GLY A 100 -10.49 -3.77 -11.84
CA GLY A 100 -11.45 -3.79 -12.93
C GLY A 100 -10.76 -3.76 -14.29
N MET A 101 -11.50 -4.18 -15.31
CA MET A 101 -11.02 -4.21 -16.68
C MET A 101 -12.06 -3.60 -17.60
N GLY A 102 -11.60 -2.84 -18.59
CA GLY A 102 -12.45 -2.19 -19.58
C GLY A 102 -11.79 -2.21 -20.95
N GLU A 103 -12.60 -2.32 -22.00
CA GLU A 103 -12.14 -2.41 -23.38
C GLU A 103 -12.95 -1.40 -24.19
N SER A 104 -12.28 -0.66 -25.09
CA SER A 104 -12.93 0.22 -26.06
C SER A 104 -12.15 0.17 -27.36
N GLU A 105 -12.87 0.26 -28.48
CA GLU A 105 -12.28 0.25 -29.83
C GLU A 105 -11.60 1.58 -30.18
N SER A 106 -12.08 2.70 -29.63
CA SER A 106 -11.80 4.02 -30.16
C SER A 106 -11.19 4.99 -29.14
N ILE A 107 -11.55 4.90 -27.86
CA ILE A 107 -11.15 5.90 -26.85
C ILE A 107 -10.69 5.23 -25.55
N VAL A 108 -9.40 5.41 -25.22
CA VAL A 108 -8.79 4.90 -23.97
C VAL A 108 -9.51 5.43 -22.73
N LYS A 109 -10.04 6.66 -22.78
CA LYS A 109 -10.82 7.28 -21.69
C LYS A 109 -12.08 6.48 -21.35
N GLU A 110 -12.78 5.95 -22.36
CA GLU A 110 -13.96 5.11 -22.14
C GLU A 110 -13.58 3.77 -21.49
N ALA A 111 -12.49 3.15 -21.97
CA ALA A 111 -11.97 1.93 -21.37
C ALA A 111 -11.57 2.13 -19.90
N ILE A 112 -11.00 3.28 -19.53
CA ILE A 112 -10.72 3.65 -18.13
C ILE A 112 -12.01 3.76 -17.31
N GLN A 113 -13.05 4.40 -17.86
CA GLN A 113 -14.33 4.56 -17.17
C GLN A 113 -15.00 3.21 -16.91
N LEU A 114 -15.08 2.36 -17.94
CA LEU A 114 -15.56 0.98 -17.84
C LEU A 114 -14.76 0.17 -16.82
N ALA A 115 -13.42 0.29 -16.82
CA ALA A 115 -12.59 -0.41 -15.85
C ALA A 115 -12.88 0.04 -14.40
N LYS A 116 -13.17 1.33 -14.17
CA LYS A 116 -13.55 1.83 -12.84
C LYS A 116 -14.93 1.34 -12.40
N GLU A 117 -15.90 1.32 -13.30
CA GLU A 117 -17.23 0.77 -13.03
C GLU A 117 -17.15 -0.73 -12.70
N ASN A 118 -16.34 -1.46 -13.47
CA ASN A 118 -16.09 -2.88 -13.24
C ASN A 118 -15.26 -3.15 -11.98
N ALA A 119 -14.51 -2.17 -11.46
CA ALA A 119 -13.68 -2.35 -10.26
C ALA A 119 -14.51 -2.65 -9.00
N GLY A 120 -15.77 -2.22 -8.96
CA GLY A 120 -16.70 -2.51 -7.87
C GLY A 120 -17.11 -3.98 -7.77
N TYR A 121 -17.02 -4.74 -8.87
CA TYR A 121 -17.46 -6.15 -8.92
C TYR A 121 -16.43 -7.13 -8.35
N TYR A 122 -15.14 -6.79 -8.40
CA TYR A 122 -14.06 -7.66 -7.92
C TYR A 122 -13.55 -7.21 -6.55
N ARG A 123 -14.45 -7.09 -5.57
CA ARG A 123 -14.05 -7.01 -4.17
C ARG A 123 -13.68 -8.42 -3.69
N THR A 124 -12.42 -8.61 -3.32
CA THR A 124 -11.99 -9.82 -2.60
C THR A 124 -12.45 -9.73 -1.14
N GLU A 125 -13.76 -9.82 -0.92
CA GLU A 125 -14.36 -10.01 0.41
C GLU A 125 -14.39 -11.49 0.81
N THR A 126 -13.55 -12.33 0.20
CA THR A 126 -13.43 -13.73 0.64
C THR A 126 -12.57 -13.76 1.89
N THR A 127 -13.20 -13.51 3.04
CA THR A 127 -12.67 -13.95 4.31
C THR A 127 -12.48 -15.46 4.21
N LEU A 128 -11.23 -15.91 4.28
CA LEU A 128 -10.89 -17.31 4.53
C LEU A 128 -11.76 -17.81 5.70
N PRO A 129 -12.12 -19.12 5.75
CA PRO A 129 -13.07 -19.61 6.74
C PRO A 129 -12.73 -19.07 8.12
N LEU A 130 -13.73 -18.42 8.74
CA LEU A 130 -13.60 -17.86 10.07
C LEU A 130 -12.92 -18.88 10.97
N ALA A 131 -11.82 -18.46 11.60
CA ALA A 131 -11.04 -19.28 12.53
C ALA A 131 -12.00 -19.97 13.50
N GLY A 132 -12.20 -21.28 13.29
CA GLY A 132 -13.09 -22.09 14.09
C GLY A 132 -12.56 -22.25 15.52
N PRO A 133 -13.33 -22.87 16.43
CA PRO A 133 -12.94 -23.02 17.84
C PRO A 133 -11.59 -23.70 18.05
N LEU A 134 -11.15 -24.52 17.09
CA LEU A 134 -9.89 -25.25 17.11
C LEU A 134 -8.70 -24.42 16.59
N VAL A 135 -8.94 -23.22 16.07
CA VAL A 135 -7.89 -22.35 15.52
C VAL A 135 -7.48 -21.33 16.57
N THR A 136 -6.19 -21.33 16.88
CA THR A 136 -5.60 -20.33 17.74
C THR A 136 -5.65 -18.95 17.06
N ARG A 137 -6.05 -17.92 17.79
CA ARG A 137 -6.18 -16.55 17.26
C ARG A 137 -5.00 -15.66 17.61
N SER A 138 -4.66 -14.75 16.71
CA SER A 138 -3.80 -13.59 16.97
C SER A 138 -4.51 -12.68 17.98
N PRO A 139 -3.87 -12.33 19.12
CA PRO A 139 -4.52 -11.54 20.16
C PRO A 139 -4.83 -10.09 19.74
N ARG A 140 -4.19 -9.58 18.68
CA ARG A 140 -4.32 -8.18 18.25
C ARG A 140 -5.37 -7.99 17.16
N THR A 141 -5.38 -8.90 16.18
CA THR A 141 -6.26 -8.79 15.00
C THR A 141 -7.46 -9.72 15.08
N GLY A 142 -7.44 -10.73 15.97
CA GLY A 142 -8.46 -11.77 16.04
C GLY A 142 -8.41 -12.80 14.90
N GLY A 143 -7.49 -12.64 13.94
CA GLY A 143 -7.30 -13.56 12.81
C GLY A 143 -6.70 -14.89 13.22
N ALA A 144 -6.74 -15.88 12.32
CA ALA A 144 -6.09 -17.18 12.51
C ALA A 144 -4.57 -16.99 12.66
N ALA A 145 -4.00 -17.49 13.75
CA ALA A 145 -2.56 -17.46 13.95
C ALA A 145 -1.88 -18.48 13.03
N VAL A 146 -0.88 -18.03 12.29
CA VAL A 146 -0.05 -18.85 11.39
C VAL A 146 1.39 -18.99 11.88
N ASP A 147 1.78 -18.21 12.88
CA ASP A 147 3.13 -18.20 13.43
C ASP A 147 3.15 -17.75 14.90
N THR A 148 4.25 -18.00 15.59
CA THR A 148 4.52 -17.50 16.94
C THR A 148 5.95 -16.97 17.03
N LYS A 149 6.11 -15.69 17.39
CA LYS A 149 7.41 -15.03 17.53
C LYS A 149 7.47 -14.24 18.83
N ASN A 150 8.52 -14.43 19.62
CA ASN A 150 8.68 -13.80 20.94
C ASN A 150 7.44 -14.01 21.83
N ASN A 151 6.91 -15.23 21.89
CA ASN A 151 5.67 -15.60 22.60
C ASN A 151 4.40 -14.86 22.16
N GLU A 152 4.42 -14.18 21.01
CA GLU A 152 3.26 -13.53 20.40
C GLU A 152 2.81 -14.31 19.18
N ARG A 153 1.51 -14.64 19.13
CA ARG A 153 0.86 -15.33 18.02
C ARG A 153 0.55 -14.31 16.91
N LEU A 154 0.92 -14.62 15.67
CA LEU A 154 0.79 -13.71 14.53
C LEU A 154 -0.13 -14.33 13.48
N ASP A 155 -1.04 -13.52 12.95
CA ASP A 155 -1.73 -13.84 11.70
C ASP A 155 -0.81 -13.56 10.49
N ALA A 156 -1.24 -13.99 9.30
CA ALA A 156 -0.46 -13.87 8.08
C ALA A 156 -0.11 -12.42 7.71
N GLY A 157 -1.04 -11.47 7.91
CA GLY A 157 -0.80 -10.06 7.62
C GLY A 157 0.23 -9.45 8.58
N THR A 158 0.06 -9.70 9.88
CA THR A 158 1.00 -9.24 10.91
C THR A 158 2.40 -9.84 10.72
N LYS A 159 2.48 -11.12 10.32
CA LYS A 159 3.75 -11.77 9.99
C LYS A 159 4.45 -11.05 8.84
N GLN A 160 3.76 -10.85 7.72
CA GLN A 160 4.32 -10.18 6.54
C GLN A 160 4.80 -8.76 6.86
N LYS A 161 3.99 -7.97 7.58
CA LYS A 161 4.37 -6.60 8.01
C LYS A 161 5.66 -6.58 8.83
N ARG A 162 5.91 -7.59 9.65
CA ARG A 162 7.09 -7.67 10.52
C ARG A 162 8.34 -8.19 9.84
N GLU A 163 8.16 -9.07 8.88
CA GLU A 163 9.24 -9.67 8.10
C GLU A 163 9.70 -8.74 6.99
N PHE A 164 8.83 -7.81 6.58
CA PHE A 164 9.18 -6.77 5.64
C PHE A 164 10.33 -5.90 6.15
N LYS A 165 11.39 -5.82 5.33
CA LYS A 165 12.59 -5.04 5.58
C LYS A 165 12.64 -3.87 4.61
N GLY A 166 11.86 -2.82 4.89
CA GLY A 166 12.12 -1.52 4.30
C GLY A 166 12.82 -0.62 5.31
N SER A 167 13.58 0.34 4.79
CA SER A 167 14.21 1.37 5.60
C SER A 167 13.78 2.78 5.21
N LYS A 168 13.01 2.96 4.13
CA LYS A 168 12.68 4.28 3.57
C LYS A 168 12.00 5.21 4.58
N LEU A 169 11.01 4.71 5.32
CA LEU A 169 10.32 5.51 6.34
C LEU A 169 11.18 5.70 7.58
N ILE A 170 11.94 4.67 7.97
CA ILE A 170 12.88 4.75 9.10
C ILE A 170 13.96 5.78 8.82
N ASP A 171 14.48 5.83 7.59
CA ASP A 171 15.51 6.77 7.16
C ASP A 171 14.94 8.19 6.99
N LYS A 172 13.67 8.34 6.58
CA LYS A 172 12.94 9.62 6.64
C LYS A 172 12.70 10.11 8.08
N LEU A 173 12.56 9.21 9.05
CA LEU A 173 12.44 9.58 10.47
C LEU A 173 13.78 9.98 11.10
N LYS A 174 14.90 9.50 10.56
CA LYS A 174 16.25 9.94 10.96
C LYS A 174 16.62 11.35 10.47
N LEU A 175 15.75 12.00 9.68
CA LEU A 175 16.02 13.27 9.03
C LEU A 175 15.91 14.51 9.94
N ASP A 176 15.72 14.33 11.25
CA ASP A 176 15.60 15.43 12.22
C ASP A 176 16.65 15.41 13.35
N GLU A 177 17.85 14.85 13.13
CA GLU A 177 19.01 15.26 13.94
C GLU A 177 19.39 16.74 13.71
N ALA A 178 18.86 17.37 12.65
CA ALA A 178 18.95 18.81 12.39
C ALA A 178 17.86 19.64 13.11
N LEU A 179 16.80 19.04 13.68
CA LEU A 179 15.89 19.73 14.59
C LEU A 179 16.53 19.79 15.99
N LYS A 180 17.59 20.60 16.10
CA LYS A 180 17.98 21.15 17.40
C LYS A 180 16.74 21.82 17.98
N ARG A 181 16.18 21.24 19.05
CA ARG A 181 15.21 21.94 19.90
C ARG A 181 15.82 23.31 20.22
N PRO A 182 15.11 24.43 20.01
CA PRO A 182 15.65 25.72 20.42
C PRO A 182 15.93 25.63 21.92
N ASN A 183 17.19 25.86 22.28
CA ASN A 183 17.64 25.84 23.66
C ASN A 183 16.79 26.85 24.43
N ARG A 184 16.02 26.39 25.41
CA ARG A 184 15.12 27.25 26.19
C ARG A 184 15.86 28.28 27.05
N ASP A 185 17.19 28.14 27.15
CA ASP A 185 18.04 28.91 28.05
C ASP A 185 18.73 30.13 27.40
N GLU A 186 18.56 30.37 26.09
CA GLU A 186 19.19 31.53 25.42
C GLU A 186 18.29 32.78 25.30
N LYS A 187 17.08 32.79 25.89
CA LYS A 187 16.17 33.96 25.87
C LYS A 187 15.80 34.50 27.25
N LEU A 188 16.77 34.64 28.15
CA LEU A 188 16.66 35.48 29.34
C LEU A 188 17.59 36.71 29.32
N GLY A 189 18.26 36.97 28.19
CA GLY A 189 19.27 38.01 28.06
C GLY A 189 18.98 39.12 27.04
N SER A 190 17.73 39.47 26.72
CA SER A 190 17.45 40.73 25.99
C SER A 190 16.00 41.20 26.16
N ALA A 191 15.51 41.30 27.39
CA ALA A 191 14.30 42.05 27.70
C ALA A 191 14.68 43.48 28.14
N LYS A 192 15.29 44.24 27.23
CA LYS A 192 15.36 45.70 27.33
C LYS A 192 15.16 46.28 25.93
N GLU A 193 14.23 47.21 25.84
CA GLU A 193 13.98 48.14 24.73
C GLU A 193 13.18 47.60 23.53
N ALA A 194 11.86 47.73 23.61
CA ALA A 194 11.02 48.24 22.52
C ALA A 194 9.66 48.67 23.10
N VAL A 195 9.62 49.88 23.67
CA VAL A 195 8.38 50.63 23.84
C VAL A 195 8.02 51.15 22.44
N ILE A 196 6.92 50.67 21.87
CA ILE A 196 6.30 51.31 20.70
C ILE A 196 4.85 51.61 21.06
N CYS A 197 4.55 52.91 21.01
CA CYS A 197 3.28 53.56 21.28
C CYS A 197 2.18 53.09 20.31
N TYR A 198 0.97 52.88 20.83
CA TYR A 198 -0.26 52.87 20.03
C TYR A 198 -0.98 54.22 20.24
N ASN A 199 -1.02 55.03 19.18
CA ASN A 199 -1.95 56.15 19.03
C ASN A 199 -3.01 55.73 18.00
N HIS A 200 -4.21 55.38 18.45
CA HIS A 200 -5.49 55.97 18.06
C HIS A 200 -6.66 55.25 18.74
#